data_AF-A0A366FE56-F1
#
_entry.id   AF-A0A366FE56-F1
#
_cell.length_a   1.000
_cell.length_b   1.000
_cell.length_c   1.000
_cell.angle_alpha   90.00
_cell.angle_beta   90.00
_cell.angle_gamma   90.00
#
_symmetry.space_group_name_H-M   'P 1'
#
loop_
_entity.id
_entity.type
_entity.pdbx_description
1 polymer ?
#
loop_
_entity_poly.entity_id
_entity_poly.type
_entity_poly.pdbx_seq_one_letter_code
_entity_poly.pdbx_strand_id
1 'polypeptide(L)'
;MSNPPLHGVDDGPTGYGVLGEGPARAVLGISTNGTAIEGRTSRPGDGPAVFGTASGNGPGAQGNAFGPQSVGVWGQGRIGVQGNGSGDGEGVRGVGAQGPGVTGTSQTQAGVQGTSVTGFGVHGTSADGDGVHGDAAGNGSSGVAGFNSAGGHGVWGGSASGIGVYGQSGAGGAPAIYAKNTGGGAAALLDGKVAVSSDLTVGGAAHVAQALTVASDLTVNGTIHVANDILLGGGADCAEEFDVAAGCDASPGTVMIIDDSGALVPSAQAYDKRVVGVISGAGAYRPAITLDRQDRPSGRRGVVALVGKAFCKVDAGFGAIRAGDLLSASPTPGHAMRAADQAQAFGAVLGKALQPLPEGTGLVAMLIALQ
;
A
#
# COMPACT_ATOMS: atom_id res chain seq x y z
N MET A 1 79.16 37.21 -1.90
CA MET A 1 80.02 36.31 -2.68
C MET A 1 79.30 34.98 -2.79
N SER A 2 78.85 34.58 -3.98
CA SER A 2 78.16 33.31 -4.21
C SER A 2 79.20 32.20 -4.42
N ASN A 3 79.23 31.20 -3.54
CA ASN A 3 79.96 29.96 -3.84
C ASN A 3 79.36 29.33 -5.11
N PRO A 4 80.18 28.84 -6.05
CA PRO A 4 79.66 28.13 -7.20
C PRO A 4 78.92 26.87 -6.73
N PRO A 5 77.77 26.53 -7.33
CA PRO A 5 77.05 25.31 -6.98
C PRO A 5 77.90 24.09 -7.34
N LEU A 6 77.77 23.02 -6.56
CA LEU A 6 78.18 21.69 -6.99
C LEU A 6 77.38 21.34 -8.24
N HIS A 7 78.05 21.18 -9.38
CA HIS A 7 77.43 20.81 -10.66
C HIS A 7 78.05 19.50 -11.14
N GLY A 8 77.31 18.39 -10.96
CA GLY A 8 77.68 17.07 -11.49
C GLY A 8 76.92 16.79 -12.77
N VAL A 9 77.63 16.57 -13.86
CA VAL A 9 77.08 16.17 -15.17
C VAL A 9 77.70 14.84 -15.54
N ASP A 10 76.86 13.87 -15.90
CA ASP A 10 77.28 12.58 -16.46
C ASP A 10 76.44 12.33 -17.73
N ASP A 11 77.11 12.17 -18.87
CA ASP A 11 76.53 11.91 -20.18
C ASP A 11 76.61 10.44 -20.60
N GLY A 12 77.13 9.58 -19.72
CA GLY A 12 77.21 8.13 -19.91
C GLY A 12 75.83 7.44 -19.86
N PRO A 13 75.63 6.34 -20.60
CA PRO A 13 74.33 5.65 -20.67
C PRO A 13 73.92 4.91 -19.38
N THR A 14 74.82 4.81 -18.38
CA THR A 14 74.62 4.04 -17.14
C THR A 14 75.20 4.72 -15.90
N GLY A 15 75.63 5.98 -16.01
CA GLY A 15 76.35 6.69 -14.96
C GLY A 15 75.46 7.58 -14.08
N TYR A 16 76.03 8.13 -13.01
CA TYR A 16 75.36 9.02 -12.06
C TYR A 16 76.04 10.39 -12.05
N GLY A 17 75.26 11.46 -12.24
CA GLY A 17 75.79 12.83 -12.11
C GLY A 17 76.28 13.17 -10.71
N VAL A 18 75.52 12.79 -9.65
CA VAL A 18 75.87 12.96 -8.22
C VAL A 18 75.30 11.78 -7.41
N LEU A 19 76.11 11.17 -6.53
CA LEU A 19 75.71 10.09 -5.60
C LEU A 19 75.95 10.52 -4.14
N GLY A 20 74.95 10.35 -3.27
CA GLY A 20 75.07 10.53 -1.82
C GLY A 20 74.67 9.26 -1.07
N GLU A 21 75.47 8.85 -0.08
CA GLU A 21 75.24 7.66 0.74
C GLU A 21 75.48 7.99 2.23
N GLY A 22 74.67 7.45 3.13
CA GLY A 22 74.83 7.63 4.57
C GLY A 22 73.74 6.96 5.40
N PRO A 23 73.98 6.68 6.69
CA PRO A 23 73.10 5.85 7.53
C PRO A 23 71.81 6.54 7.98
N ALA A 24 71.64 7.84 7.74
CA ALA A 24 70.47 8.61 8.17
C ALA A 24 69.89 9.49 7.06
N ARG A 25 70.67 10.46 6.54
CA ARG A 25 70.26 11.35 5.45
C ARG A 25 71.41 11.49 4.46
N ALA A 26 71.17 11.06 3.22
CA ALA A 26 72.13 11.19 2.13
C ALA A 26 72.07 12.59 1.46
N VAL A 27 70.86 13.13 1.25
CA VAL A 27 70.63 14.43 0.58
C VAL A 27 69.53 15.21 1.31
N LEU A 28 69.72 16.53 1.49
CA LEU A 28 68.74 17.44 2.11
C LEU A 28 68.67 18.77 1.35
N GLY A 29 67.50 19.09 0.79
CA GLY A 29 67.20 20.41 0.23
C GLY A 29 66.32 21.22 1.18
N ILE A 30 66.67 22.48 1.43
CA ILE A 30 65.88 23.43 2.24
C ILE A 30 65.69 24.71 1.42
N SER A 31 64.45 25.17 1.29
CA SER A 31 64.10 26.45 0.67
C SER A 31 63.03 27.14 1.50
N THR A 32 63.10 28.47 1.60
CA THR A 32 62.17 29.28 2.40
C THR A 32 61.07 29.95 1.58
N ASN A 33 61.21 29.99 0.25
CA ASN A 33 60.28 30.70 -0.64
C ASN A 33 60.11 30.05 -2.03
N GLY A 34 60.50 28.78 -2.20
CA GLY A 34 60.41 28.13 -3.51
C GLY A 34 60.74 26.65 -3.47
N THR A 35 61.00 26.08 -4.64
CA THR A 35 61.31 24.66 -4.80
C THR A 35 62.65 24.31 -4.14
N ALA A 36 62.64 23.39 -3.18
CA ALA A 36 63.86 22.91 -2.54
C ALA A 36 64.59 21.84 -3.37
N ILE A 37 63.83 20.96 -4.05
CA ILE A 37 64.33 19.87 -4.91
C ILE A 37 63.41 19.75 -6.12
N GLU A 38 63.98 19.67 -7.31
CA GLU A 38 63.25 19.46 -8.57
C GLU A 38 63.88 18.32 -9.37
N GLY A 39 63.10 17.29 -9.72
CA GLY A 39 63.50 16.23 -10.65
C GLY A 39 62.85 16.45 -12.01
N ARG A 40 63.63 16.34 -13.11
CA ARG A 40 63.14 16.44 -14.48
C ARG A 40 63.79 15.37 -15.36
N THR A 41 62.97 14.66 -16.13
CA THR A 41 63.44 13.75 -17.19
C THR A 41 63.19 14.42 -18.55
N SER A 42 64.24 14.61 -19.35
CA SER A 42 64.19 15.40 -20.60
C SER A 42 64.13 14.58 -21.89
N ARG A 43 64.34 13.26 -21.83
CA ARG A 43 64.24 12.35 -22.98
C ARG A 43 62.90 11.61 -22.97
N PRO A 44 62.26 11.40 -24.14
CA PRO A 44 61.11 10.52 -24.25
C PRO A 44 61.56 9.06 -24.06
N GLY A 45 61.40 8.59 -22.83
CA GLY A 45 61.62 7.24 -22.35
C GLY A 45 61.05 7.21 -20.93
N ASP A 46 60.20 6.23 -20.63
CA ASP A 46 59.21 6.24 -19.53
C ASP A 46 59.78 6.19 -18.09
N GLY A 47 61.02 6.65 -17.89
CA GLY A 47 61.68 6.67 -16.59
C GLY A 47 61.11 7.75 -15.67
N PRO A 48 60.88 7.44 -14.37
CA PRO A 48 60.40 8.42 -13.41
C PRO A 48 61.45 9.51 -13.16
N ALA A 49 61.00 10.77 -13.03
CA ALA A 49 61.88 11.88 -12.66
C ALA A 49 62.40 11.76 -11.22
N VAL A 50 61.65 11.10 -10.34
CA VAL A 50 62.02 10.75 -8.97
C VAL A 50 61.55 9.32 -8.71
N PHE A 51 62.44 8.43 -8.27
CA PHE A 51 62.13 7.05 -7.92
C PHE A 51 62.57 6.75 -6.49
N GLY A 52 61.63 6.29 -5.67
CA GLY A 52 61.88 5.90 -4.28
C GLY A 52 61.58 4.41 -4.08
N THR A 53 62.43 3.72 -3.33
CA THR A 53 62.22 2.32 -2.93
C THR A 53 62.55 2.18 -1.45
N ALA A 54 61.66 1.53 -0.71
CA ALA A 54 61.90 1.12 0.68
C ALA A 54 61.88 -0.42 0.74
N SER A 55 62.94 -1.02 1.26
CA SER A 55 63.06 -2.48 1.42
C SER A 55 62.47 -3.01 2.73
N GLY A 56 62.13 -2.11 3.67
CA GLY A 56 61.43 -2.42 4.92
C GLY A 56 60.00 -1.88 4.94
N ASN A 57 59.39 -1.80 6.12
CA ASN A 57 57.98 -1.40 6.29
C ASN A 57 57.71 0.12 6.11
N GLY A 58 58.70 0.91 5.73
CA GLY A 58 58.59 2.35 5.57
C GLY A 58 58.07 2.76 4.18
N PRO A 59 57.56 3.99 4.00
CA PRO A 59 57.15 4.47 2.69
C PRO A 59 58.37 4.73 1.78
N GLY A 60 58.25 4.38 0.50
CA GLY A 60 59.26 4.74 -0.51
C GLY A 60 59.31 6.26 -0.79
N ALA A 61 58.21 6.98 -0.53
CA ALA A 61 58.12 8.43 -0.58
C ALA A 61 57.03 8.93 0.40
N GLN A 62 57.28 10.05 1.09
CA GLN A 62 56.33 10.65 2.03
C GLN A 62 56.23 12.16 1.80
N GLY A 63 55.02 12.67 1.58
CA GLY A 63 54.72 14.09 1.45
C GLY A 63 53.86 14.58 2.62
N ASN A 64 54.45 15.35 3.54
CA ASN A 64 53.74 15.95 4.67
C ASN A 64 53.51 17.45 4.40
N ALA A 65 52.26 17.90 4.52
CA ALA A 65 51.92 19.31 4.38
C ALA A 65 50.98 19.73 5.53
N PHE A 66 51.28 20.86 6.17
CA PHE A 66 50.68 21.25 7.47
C PHE A 66 49.74 22.46 7.38
N GLY A 67 49.65 23.11 6.22
CA GLY A 67 48.75 24.24 6.01
C GLY A 67 47.30 23.80 5.81
N PRO A 68 46.30 24.64 6.16
CA PRO A 68 44.88 24.29 6.06
C PRO A 68 44.38 24.03 4.62
N GLN A 69 45.13 24.50 3.62
CA GLN A 69 44.84 24.29 2.18
C GLN A 69 46.02 23.62 1.47
N SER A 70 46.88 22.92 2.23
CA SER A 70 48.11 22.37 1.68
C SER A 70 47.88 20.99 1.05
N VAL A 71 48.71 20.68 0.06
CA VAL A 71 48.68 19.39 -0.63
C VAL A 71 50.01 18.67 -0.36
N GLY A 72 49.94 17.48 0.21
CA GLY A 72 51.14 16.65 0.43
C GLY A 72 51.72 16.09 -0.87
N VAL A 73 50.85 15.57 -1.75
CA VAL A 73 51.21 15.01 -3.05
C VAL A 73 50.20 15.45 -4.11
N TRP A 74 50.68 16.01 -5.22
CA TRP A 74 49.85 16.45 -6.35
C TRP A 74 50.30 15.77 -7.64
N GLY A 75 49.41 14.98 -8.26
CA GLY A 75 49.68 14.29 -9.53
C GLY A 75 48.78 14.83 -10.64
N GLN A 76 49.36 15.09 -11.82
CA GLN A 76 48.62 15.46 -13.03
C GLN A 76 49.07 14.60 -14.20
N GLY A 77 48.11 14.14 -15.00
CA GLY A 77 48.34 13.29 -16.16
C GLY A 77 47.13 12.41 -16.47
N ARG A 78 47.30 11.47 -17.42
CA ARG A 78 46.25 10.46 -17.72
C ARG A 78 45.91 9.62 -16.49
N ILE A 79 46.91 9.32 -15.67
CA ILE A 79 46.79 8.70 -14.36
C ILE A 79 47.56 9.59 -13.39
N GLY A 80 46.85 10.29 -12.49
CA GLY A 80 47.48 11.18 -11.52
C GLY A 80 48.15 10.42 -10.37
N VAL A 81 47.48 9.39 -9.86
CA VAL A 81 47.95 8.49 -8.80
C VAL A 81 47.55 7.06 -9.14
N GLN A 82 48.49 6.12 -9.04
CA GLN A 82 48.24 4.70 -9.20
C GLN A 82 48.78 3.95 -7.98
N GLY A 83 47.95 3.12 -7.37
CA GLY A 83 48.34 2.20 -6.31
C GLY A 83 48.09 0.75 -6.74
N ASN A 84 49.06 -0.12 -6.50
CA ASN A 84 48.93 -1.55 -6.76
C ASN A 84 49.25 -2.31 -5.47
N GLY A 85 48.19 -2.74 -4.77
CA GLY A 85 48.31 -3.54 -3.56
C GLY A 85 48.62 -5.00 -3.90
N SER A 86 49.24 -5.72 -2.96
CA SER A 86 49.47 -7.17 -3.09
C SER A 86 48.94 -7.89 -1.85
N GLY A 87 48.55 -9.16 -2.00
CA GLY A 87 47.89 -9.90 -0.94
C GLY A 87 46.57 -9.22 -0.52
N ASP A 88 46.40 -9.02 0.79
CA ASP A 88 45.24 -8.34 1.38
C ASP A 88 45.42 -6.81 1.50
N GLY A 89 46.51 -6.26 0.94
CA GLY A 89 46.85 -4.85 1.04
C GLY A 89 46.02 -3.95 0.12
N GLU A 90 45.67 -2.76 0.60
CA GLU A 90 45.00 -1.74 -0.19
C GLU A 90 45.96 -1.12 -1.22
N GLY A 91 45.51 -0.98 -2.47
CA GLY A 91 46.29 -0.25 -3.47
C GLY A 91 46.35 1.25 -3.17
N VAL A 92 45.20 1.85 -2.85
CA VAL A 92 45.06 3.27 -2.48
C VAL A 92 44.09 3.40 -1.31
N ARG A 93 44.49 4.16 -0.28
CA ARG A 93 43.68 4.42 0.92
C ARG A 93 43.49 5.91 1.13
N GLY A 94 42.23 6.36 1.21
CA GLY A 94 41.88 7.72 1.60
C GLY A 94 41.22 7.76 2.97
N VAL A 95 41.67 8.65 3.86
CA VAL A 95 41.12 8.82 5.22
C VAL A 95 40.86 10.30 5.46
N GLY A 96 39.63 10.64 5.83
CA GLY A 96 39.23 12.00 6.21
C GLY A 96 38.55 11.97 7.58
N ALA A 97 39.03 12.78 8.52
CA ALA A 97 38.49 12.82 9.88
C ALA A 97 37.14 13.56 9.98
N GLN A 98 36.94 14.57 9.13
CA GLN A 98 35.76 15.44 9.12
C GLN A 98 35.18 15.63 7.71
N GLY A 99 35.92 15.20 6.68
CA GLY A 99 35.54 15.30 5.28
C GLY A 99 35.67 13.95 4.59
N PRO A 100 35.33 13.87 3.30
CA PRO A 100 35.44 12.62 2.54
C PRO A 100 36.89 12.14 2.52
N GLY A 101 37.09 10.83 2.76
CA GLY A 101 38.40 10.22 2.57
C GLY A 101 38.84 10.21 1.09
N VAL A 102 37.87 10.08 0.17
CA VAL A 102 38.06 10.12 -1.28
C VAL A 102 36.88 10.84 -1.93
N THR A 103 37.15 11.74 -2.88
CA THR A 103 36.14 12.39 -3.72
C THR A 103 36.48 12.15 -5.19
N GLY A 104 35.54 11.63 -5.97
CA GLY A 104 35.69 11.45 -7.41
C GLY A 104 34.67 12.29 -8.19
N THR A 105 35.14 13.07 -9.16
CA THR A 105 34.29 13.91 -10.02
C THR A 105 34.53 13.58 -11.49
N SER A 106 33.46 13.54 -12.28
CA SER A 106 33.52 13.29 -13.73
C SER A 106 32.31 13.95 -14.39
N GLN A 107 32.47 14.43 -15.62
CA GLN A 107 31.40 15.09 -16.37
C GLN A 107 30.55 14.11 -17.19
N THR A 108 31.13 12.96 -17.59
CA THR A 108 30.51 12.05 -18.57
C THR A 108 30.53 10.59 -18.14
N GLN A 109 31.19 10.27 -17.04
CA GLN A 109 31.37 8.90 -16.55
C GLN A 109 31.17 8.85 -15.04
N ALA A 110 31.35 7.68 -14.44
CA ALA A 110 31.37 7.55 -12.99
C ALA A 110 32.54 8.36 -12.41
N GLY A 111 32.27 9.17 -11.37
CA GLY A 111 33.33 9.83 -10.61
C GLY A 111 34.18 8.82 -9.83
N VAL A 112 33.56 7.74 -9.36
CA VAL A 112 34.20 6.58 -8.71
C VAL A 112 33.59 5.30 -9.28
N GLN A 113 34.43 4.37 -9.72
CA GLN A 113 34.00 3.08 -10.24
C GLN A 113 34.66 1.94 -9.45
N GLY A 114 33.82 1.06 -8.88
CA GLY A 114 34.27 -0.15 -8.20
C GLY A 114 33.91 -1.39 -9.00
N THR A 115 34.83 -2.34 -9.12
CA THR A 115 34.60 -3.63 -9.80
C THR A 115 35.17 -4.76 -8.95
N SER A 116 34.46 -5.87 -8.88
CA SER A 116 34.90 -7.08 -8.18
C SER A 116 34.32 -8.31 -8.88
N VAL A 117 35.05 -9.42 -8.85
CA VAL A 117 34.62 -10.69 -9.47
C VAL A 117 33.71 -11.48 -8.53
N THR A 118 34.06 -11.56 -7.26
CA THR A 118 33.37 -12.39 -6.25
C THR A 118 32.82 -11.61 -5.07
N GLY A 119 33.36 -10.42 -4.81
CA GLY A 119 32.94 -9.56 -3.71
C GLY A 119 32.10 -8.38 -4.18
N PHE A 120 31.91 -7.40 -3.29
CA PHE A 120 31.25 -6.15 -3.63
C PHE A 120 32.16 -5.31 -4.53
N GLY A 121 31.63 -4.78 -5.63
CA GLY A 121 32.33 -3.74 -6.40
C GLY A 121 32.51 -2.47 -5.57
N VAL A 122 31.47 -2.09 -4.81
CA VAL A 122 31.44 -0.98 -3.84
C VAL A 122 30.72 -1.46 -2.60
N HIS A 123 31.28 -1.23 -1.41
CA HIS A 123 30.69 -1.57 -0.12
C HIS A 123 30.63 -0.32 0.76
N GLY A 124 29.41 0.14 1.06
CA GLY A 124 29.16 1.31 1.90
C GLY A 124 28.55 0.90 3.23
N THR A 125 29.14 1.36 4.32
CA THR A 125 28.68 1.08 5.70
C THR A 125 28.64 2.37 6.50
N SER A 126 27.61 2.54 7.33
CA SER A 126 27.48 3.66 8.26
C SER A 126 26.79 3.18 9.52
N ALA A 127 27.15 3.75 10.67
CA ALA A 127 26.53 3.43 11.96
C ALA A 127 25.22 4.20 12.18
N ASP A 128 25.21 5.48 11.81
CA ASP A 128 24.14 6.42 12.15
C ASP A 128 23.43 7.02 10.92
N GLY A 129 23.88 6.68 9.71
CA GLY A 129 23.31 7.18 8.46
C GLY A 129 23.18 6.10 7.40
N ASP A 130 22.88 6.51 6.17
CA ASP A 130 22.79 5.60 5.04
C ASP A 130 24.16 5.01 4.72
N GLY A 131 24.26 3.69 4.55
CA GLY A 131 25.47 3.07 4.00
C GLY A 131 25.72 3.51 2.55
N VAL A 132 24.65 3.77 1.80
CA VAL A 132 24.67 4.31 0.43
C VAL A 132 23.55 5.34 0.29
N HIS A 133 23.90 6.58 0.00
CA HIS A 133 22.95 7.66 -0.27
C HIS A 133 23.08 8.11 -1.73
N GLY A 134 21.97 8.12 -2.47
CA GLY A 134 21.95 8.52 -3.88
C GLY A 134 20.97 9.66 -4.13
N ASP A 135 21.47 10.78 -4.63
CA ASP A 135 20.68 11.93 -5.08
C ASP A 135 20.74 12.01 -6.62
N ALA A 136 19.59 12.20 -7.26
CA ALA A 136 19.48 12.44 -8.68
C ALA A 136 18.44 13.54 -8.96
N ALA A 137 18.87 14.61 -9.63
CA ALA A 137 18.02 15.74 -10.01
C ALA A 137 17.40 15.62 -11.42
N GLY A 138 17.82 14.62 -12.20
CA GLY A 138 17.31 14.40 -13.56
C GLY A 138 15.90 13.80 -13.57
N ASN A 139 15.01 14.30 -14.44
CA ASN A 139 13.67 13.73 -14.60
C ASN A 139 13.77 12.24 -15.02
N GLY A 140 13.06 11.35 -14.32
CA GLY A 140 13.10 9.91 -14.55
C GLY A 140 14.41 9.22 -14.14
N SER A 141 15.34 9.93 -13.49
CA SER A 141 16.58 9.35 -12.99
C SER A 141 16.36 8.69 -11.64
N SER A 142 17.14 7.65 -11.35
CA SER A 142 17.16 7.00 -10.02
C SER A 142 18.36 7.51 -9.23
N GLY A 143 18.17 7.86 -7.96
CA GLY A 143 19.29 8.13 -7.05
C GLY A 143 20.16 6.89 -6.85
N VAL A 144 19.53 5.72 -6.72
CA VAL A 144 20.18 4.40 -6.67
C VAL A 144 19.41 3.44 -7.58
N ALA A 145 20.12 2.72 -8.46
CA ALA A 145 19.54 1.73 -9.35
C ALA A 145 20.26 0.37 -9.21
N GLY A 146 19.49 -0.71 -9.16
CA GLY A 146 19.99 -2.08 -9.07
C GLY A 146 19.49 -2.92 -10.24
N PHE A 147 20.42 -3.60 -10.93
CA PHE A 147 20.12 -4.45 -12.08
C PHE A 147 20.73 -5.84 -11.89
N ASN A 148 19.98 -6.89 -12.23
CA ASN A 148 20.48 -8.25 -12.27
C ASN A 148 20.01 -8.94 -13.55
N SER A 149 20.94 -9.50 -14.32
CA SER A 149 20.66 -10.20 -15.59
C SER A 149 20.70 -11.72 -15.49
N ALA A 150 21.02 -12.27 -14.32
CA ALA A 150 21.23 -13.70 -14.08
C ALA A 150 20.17 -14.33 -13.16
N GLY A 151 19.00 -13.69 -13.03
CA GLY A 151 17.85 -14.22 -12.27
C GLY A 151 17.89 -13.95 -10.75
N GLY A 152 18.83 -13.16 -10.26
CA GLY A 152 18.84 -12.66 -8.88
C GLY A 152 18.00 -11.39 -8.70
N HIS A 153 18.05 -10.81 -7.50
CA HIS A 153 17.39 -9.54 -7.21
C HIS A 153 18.17 -8.37 -7.80
N GLY A 154 17.48 -7.42 -8.42
CA GLY A 154 18.08 -6.10 -8.72
C GLY A 154 18.39 -5.33 -7.45
N VAL A 155 17.45 -5.33 -6.49
CA VAL A 155 17.58 -4.75 -5.15
C VAL A 155 16.97 -5.72 -4.13
N TRP A 156 17.66 -5.94 -3.01
CA TRP A 156 17.17 -6.71 -1.88
C TRP A 156 17.08 -5.79 -0.64
N GLY A 157 15.88 -5.60 -0.11
CA GLY A 157 15.63 -4.82 1.10
C GLY A 157 15.17 -5.73 2.24
N GLY A 158 16.02 -5.89 3.26
CA GLY A 158 15.74 -6.71 4.43
C GLY A 158 15.98 -5.93 5.72
N SER A 159 15.13 -6.14 6.73
CA SER A 159 15.29 -5.55 8.06
C SER A 159 14.86 -6.55 9.12
N ALA A 160 15.65 -6.69 10.19
CA ALA A 160 15.37 -7.64 11.27
C ALA A 160 14.33 -7.11 12.27
N SER A 161 14.26 -5.80 12.46
CA SER A 161 13.42 -5.15 13.47
C SER A 161 12.60 -3.98 12.94
N GLY A 162 12.74 -3.64 11.65
CA GLY A 162 12.10 -2.48 11.04
C GLY A 162 11.43 -2.81 9.70
N ILE A 163 11.18 -1.76 8.93
CA ILE A 163 10.60 -1.87 7.59
C ILE A 163 11.69 -2.31 6.61
N GLY A 164 11.46 -3.40 5.86
CA GLY A 164 12.41 -3.87 4.85
C GLY A 164 12.55 -2.92 3.65
N VAL A 165 11.44 -2.35 3.19
CA VAL A 165 11.38 -1.34 2.10
C VAL A 165 10.34 -0.28 2.44
N TYR A 166 10.76 0.98 2.47
CA TYR A 166 9.90 2.14 2.68
C TYR A 166 9.86 2.99 1.41
N GLY A 167 8.69 3.08 0.78
CA GLY A 167 8.46 3.94 -0.38
C GLY A 167 7.54 5.10 -0.01
N GLN A 168 7.93 6.32 -0.40
CA GLN A 168 7.13 7.53 -0.18
C GLN A 168 7.14 8.40 -1.44
N SER A 169 5.99 8.96 -1.79
CA SER A 169 5.85 9.94 -2.88
C SER A 169 4.97 11.09 -2.41
N GLY A 170 5.42 12.33 -2.65
CA GLY A 170 4.63 13.54 -2.44
C GLY A 170 3.91 14.03 -3.71
N ALA A 171 4.08 13.33 -4.84
CA ALA A 171 3.48 13.73 -6.11
C ALA A 171 2.02 13.27 -6.20
N GLY A 172 1.11 14.20 -6.47
CA GLY A 172 -0.32 13.89 -6.64
C GLY A 172 -0.56 12.86 -7.74
N GLY A 173 -1.11 11.69 -7.37
CA GLY A 173 -1.46 10.60 -8.29
C GLY A 173 -0.32 9.63 -8.63
N ALA A 174 0.93 9.90 -8.22
CA ALA A 174 2.02 8.95 -8.43
C ALA A 174 2.07 7.93 -7.28
N PRO A 175 2.14 6.62 -7.55
CA PRO A 175 2.29 5.62 -6.49
C PRO A 175 3.68 5.74 -5.85
N ALA A 176 3.75 5.53 -4.53
CA ALA A 176 5.03 5.47 -3.82
C ALA A 176 5.86 4.23 -4.19
N ILE A 177 5.19 3.14 -4.59
CA ILE A 177 5.81 1.90 -5.07
C ILE A 177 5.09 1.50 -6.36
N TYR A 178 5.86 1.36 -7.45
CA TYR A 178 5.35 0.86 -8.72
C TYR A 178 6.05 -0.45 -9.07
N ALA A 179 5.27 -1.53 -9.20
CA ALA A 179 5.76 -2.84 -9.60
C ALA A 179 5.13 -3.23 -10.94
N LYS A 180 5.94 -3.75 -11.86
CA LYS A 180 5.50 -4.16 -13.20
C LYS A 180 6.22 -5.42 -13.63
N ASN A 181 5.45 -6.38 -14.13
CA ASN A 181 5.98 -7.56 -14.82
C ASN A 181 5.66 -7.45 -16.31
N THR A 182 6.67 -7.55 -17.17
CA THR A 182 6.51 -7.48 -18.64
C THR A 182 6.45 -8.84 -19.32
N GLY A 183 6.70 -9.92 -18.58
CA GLY A 183 6.66 -11.31 -19.06
C GLY A 183 5.32 -12.02 -18.82
N GLY A 184 4.31 -11.33 -18.29
CA GLY A 184 2.97 -11.88 -18.02
C GLY A 184 2.78 -12.52 -16.65
N GLY A 185 3.80 -12.50 -15.79
CA GLY A 185 3.70 -12.93 -14.39
C GLY A 185 3.06 -11.88 -13.48
N ALA A 186 2.94 -12.20 -12.20
CA ALA A 186 2.47 -11.24 -11.19
C ALA A 186 3.43 -10.05 -11.08
N ALA A 187 2.89 -8.84 -10.93
CA ALA A 187 3.68 -7.64 -10.64
C ALA A 187 4.28 -7.68 -9.22
N ALA A 188 3.55 -8.28 -8.28
CA ALA A 188 3.99 -8.49 -6.91
C ALA A 188 3.48 -9.85 -6.38
N LEU A 189 4.31 -10.52 -5.59
CA LEU A 189 3.92 -11.67 -4.77
C LEU A 189 4.11 -11.27 -3.31
N LEU A 190 3.04 -11.30 -2.53
CA LEU A 190 3.03 -10.90 -1.13
C LEU A 190 2.71 -12.12 -0.27
N ASP A 191 3.72 -12.66 0.40
CA ASP A 191 3.57 -13.77 1.34
C ASP A 191 3.42 -13.22 2.77
N GLY A 192 2.17 -13.16 3.23
CA GLY A 192 1.80 -12.58 4.52
C GLY A 192 0.53 -11.74 4.48
N LYS A 193 0.25 -11.04 5.58
CA LYS A 193 -0.91 -10.14 5.68
C LYS A 193 -0.64 -8.85 4.91
N VAL A 194 -1.65 -8.39 4.16
CA VAL A 194 -1.64 -7.08 3.50
C VAL A 194 -2.65 -6.18 4.20
N ALA A 195 -2.19 -5.04 4.72
CA ALA A 195 -3.04 -4.03 5.32
C ALA A 195 -3.18 -2.84 4.37
N VAL A 196 -4.42 -2.44 4.06
CA VAL A 196 -4.74 -1.25 3.28
C VAL A 196 -5.60 -0.35 4.16
N SER A 197 -5.07 0.82 4.52
CA SER A 197 -5.74 1.74 5.47
C SER A 197 -6.77 2.66 4.82
N SER A 198 -6.84 2.66 3.49
CA SER A 198 -7.78 3.45 2.69
C SER A 198 -8.36 2.54 1.60
N ASP A 199 -8.33 2.96 0.34
CA ASP A 199 -9.01 2.24 -0.73
C ASP A 199 -8.08 1.21 -1.40
N LEU A 200 -8.66 0.06 -1.75
CA LEU A 200 -8.06 -0.92 -2.65
C LEU A 200 -8.80 -0.90 -3.99
N THR A 201 -8.13 -0.45 -5.03
CA THR A 201 -8.67 -0.50 -6.41
C THR A 201 -8.12 -1.72 -7.14
N VAL A 202 -9.01 -2.57 -7.63
CA VAL A 202 -8.67 -3.71 -8.50
C VAL A 202 -9.29 -3.47 -9.87
N GLY A 203 -8.45 -3.21 -10.88
CA GLY A 203 -8.92 -2.96 -12.25
C GLY A 203 -9.36 -4.21 -13.01
N GLY A 204 -9.05 -5.41 -12.48
CA GLY A 204 -9.43 -6.70 -13.04
C GLY A 204 -10.22 -7.55 -12.06
N ALA A 205 -10.19 -8.88 -12.22
CA ALA A 205 -10.83 -9.79 -11.30
C ALA A 205 -10.05 -9.89 -9.97
N ALA A 206 -10.79 -9.90 -8.85
CA ALA A 206 -10.25 -10.21 -7.53
C ALA A 206 -10.66 -11.64 -7.14
N HIS A 207 -9.68 -12.51 -6.87
CA HIS A 207 -9.92 -13.88 -6.43
C HIS A 207 -9.62 -14.01 -4.94
N VAL A 208 -10.64 -14.34 -4.15
CA VAL A 208 -10.53 -14.63 -2.71
C VAL A 208 -10.77 -16.13 -2.51
N ALA A 209 -9.72 -16.88 -2.21
CA ALA A 209 -9.77 -18.35 -2.13
C ALA A 209 -10.50 -18.88 -0.88
N GLN A 210 -10.66 -18.04 0.14
CA GLN A 210 -11.31 -18.39 1.40
C GLN A 210 -12.50 -17.45 1.63
N ALA A 211 -12.53 -16.75 2.75
CA ALA A 211 -13.63 -15.87 3.12
C ALA A 211 -13.35 -14.40 2.77
N LEU A 212 -14.40 -13.68 2.37
CA LEU A 212 -14.44 -12.22 2.35
C LEU A 212 -15.34 -11.75 3.49
N THR A 213 -14.82 -10.93 4.40
CA THR A 213 -15.61 -10.26 5.44
C THR A 213 -15.77 -8.80 5.07
N VAL A 214 -17.02 -8.32 5.03
CA VAL A 214 -17.36 -6.91 4.83
C VAL A 214 -18.02 -6.41 6.10
N ALA A 215 -17.42 -5.41 6.76
CA ALA A 215 -17.88 -4.93 8.06
C ALA A 215 -19.12 -4.01 7.97
N SER A 216 -19.29 -3.37 6.81
CA SER A 216 -20.38 -2.45 6.52
C SER A 216 -21.14 -2.94 5.28
N ASP A 217 -21.28 -2.10 4.27
CA ASP A 217 -22.10 -2.40 3.10
C ASP A 217 -21.30 -3.06 1.96
N LEU A 218 -21.97 -3.95 1.23
CA LEU A 218 -21.49 -4.51 -0.04
C LEU A 218 -22.42 -4.06 -1.16
N THR A 219 -21.92 -3.18 -2.04
CA THR A 219 -22.62 -2.77 -3.26
C THR A 219 -22.12 -3.59 -4.44
N VAL A 220 -23.04 -4.22 -5.18
CA VAL A 220 -22.73 -5.00 -6.38
C VAL A 220 -23.55 -4.46 -7.55
N ASN A 221 -22.88 -3.86 -8.54
CA ASN A 221 -23.52 -3.32 -9.75
C ASN A 221 -23.88 -4.41 -10.77
N GLY A 222 -23.34 -5.62 -10.60
CA GLY A 222 -23.61 -6.78 -11.44
C GLY A 222 -24.47 -7.81 -10.73
N THR A 223 -24.32 -9.07 -11.13
CA THR A 223 -25.07 -10.19 -10.55
C THR A 223 -24.28 -10.86 -9.43
N ILE A 224 -24.96 -11.25 -8.36
CA ILE A 224 -24.41 -12.11 -7.32
C ILE A 224 -24.79 -13.56 -7.65
N HIS A 225 -23.80 -14.40 -7.93
CA HIS A 225 -23.98 -15.85 -8.08
C HIS A 225 -23.56 -16.56 -6.79
N VAL A 226 -24.48 -17.27 -6.17
CA VAL A 226 -24.23 -18.03 -4.93
C VAL A 226 -24.48 -19.51 -5.21
N ALA A 227 -23.44 -20.34 -5.00
CA ALA A 227 -23.52 -21.77 -5.31
C ALA A 227 -24.30 -22.58 -4.27
N ASN A 228 -24.30 -22.10 -3.02
CA ASN A 228 -25.03 -22.71 -1.90
C ASN A 228 -26.09 -21.71 -1.40
N ASP A 229 -26.12 -21.42 -0.10
CA ASP A 229 -27.16 -20.61 0.53
C ASP A 229 -26.78 -19.16 0.73
N ILE A 230 -27.80 -18.29 0.78
CA ILE A 230 -27.71 -16.92 1.30
C ILE A 230 -28.34 -16.90 2.70
N LEU A 231 -27.51 -16.67 3.71
CA LEU A 231 -27.96 -16.58 5.11
C LEU A 231 -28.11 -15.09 5.50
N LEU A 232 -29.35 -14.64 5.69
CA LEU A 232 -29.66 -13.25 6.05
C LEU A 232 -29.93 -13.13 7.55
N GLY A 233 -28.90 -12.73 8.30
CA GLY A 233 -28.96 -12.59 9.75
C GLY A 233 -29.87 -11.45 10.21
N GLY A 234 -30.83 -11.77 11.07
CA GLY A 234 -31.64 -10.80 11.81
C GLY A 234 -32.83 -10.19 11.05
N GLY A 235 -33.07 -10.59 9.79
CA GLY A 235 -34.34 -10.35 9.11
C GLY A 235 -35.27 -11.58 9.19
N ALA A 236 -36.58 -11.39 9.00
CA ALA A 236 -37.59 -12.45 9.19
C ALA A 236 -38.60 -12.60 8.04
N ASP A 237 -38.64 -11.64 7.12
CA ASP A 237 -39.55 -11.59 5.98
C ASP A 237 -38.86 -11.08 4.71
N CYS A 238 -39.45 -11.38 3.55
CA CYS A 238 -39.17 -10.71 2.30
C CYS A 238 -40.27 -9.69 2.05
N ALA A 239 -39.87 -8.45 1.85
CA ALA A 239 -40.76 -7.32 1.70
C ALA A 239 -40.49 -6.58 0.40
N GLU A 240 -41.45 -5.78 -0.03
CA GLU A 240 -41.35 -4.90 -1.20
C GLU A 240 -41.84 -3.50 -0.81
N GLU A 241 -41.25 -2.47 -1.42
CA GLU A 241 -41.71 -1.10 -1.22
C GLU A 241 -42.87 -0.77 -2.16
N PHE A 242 -43.95 -0.24 -1.59
CA PHE A 242 -45.12 0.23 -2.33
C PHE A 242 -45.38 1.72 -2.06
N ASP A 243 -46.05 2.38 -3.00
CA ASP A 243 -46.54 3.75 -2.81
C ASP A 243 -47.67 3.76 -1.78
N VAL A 244 -47.59 4.67 -0.80
CA VAL A 244 -48.62 4.84 0.24
C VAL A 244 -49.33 6.17 0.04
N ALA A 245 -50.66 6.15 0.10
CA ALA A 245 -51.47 7.35 -0.02
C ALA A 245 -51.10 8.40 1.05
N ALA A 246 -51.13 9.68 0.67
CA ALA A 246 -50.77 10.78 1.56
C ALA A 246 -51.68 10.81 2.80
N GLY A 247 -51.09 11.13 3.97
CA GLY A 247 -51.82 11.31 5.23
C GLY A 247 -52.29 10.02 5.91
N CYS A 248 -52.05 8.84 5.33
CA CYS A 248 -52.47 7.56 5.90
C CYS A 248 -51.48 6.99 6.93
N ASP A 249 -51.95 6.17 7.87
CA ASP A 249 -51.06 5.42 8.76
C ASP A 249 -50.39 4.27 7.98
N ALA A 250 -49.07 4.23 8.00
CA ALA A 250 -48.28 3.11 7.50
C ALA A 250 -47.16 2.80 8.51
N SER A 251 -47.50 2.86 9.79
CA SER A 251 -46.63 2.37 10.85
C SER A 251 -46.51 0.84 10.79
N PRO A 252 -45.39 0.27 11.25
CA PRO A 252 -45.20 -1.17 11.25
C PRO A 252 -46.35 -1.95 11.90
N GLY A 253 -46.73 -3.05 11.26
CA GLY A 253 -47.81 -3.95 11.64
C GLY A 253 -49.20 -3.56 11.14
N THR A 254 -49.37 -2.37 10.55
CA THR A 254 -50.62 -1.97 9.91
C THR A 254 -50.95 -2.88 8.72
N VAL A 255 -52.18 -3.39 8.68
CA VAL A 255 -52.74 -4.10 7.53
C VAL A 255 -53.09 -3.10 6.43
N MET A 256 -52.54 -3.31 5.23
CA MET A 256 -52.71 -2.42 4.09
C MET A 256 -53.53 -3.10 2.99
N ILE A 257 -54.37 -2.32 2.33
CA ILE A 257 -55.09 -2.68 1.10
C ILE A 257 -54.60 -1.80 -0.05
N ILE A 258 -54.76 -2.29 -1.28
CA ILE A 258 -54.58 -1.48 -2.49
C ILE A 258 -55.87 -0.72 -2.81
N ASP A 259 -55.76 0.58 -3.08
CA ASP A 259 -56.86 1.39 -3.57
C ASP A 259 -56.94 1.40 -5.11
N ASP A 260 -57.97 2.06 -5.67
CA ASP A 260 -58.19 2.10 -7.12
C ASP A 260 -57.11 2.89 -7.89
N SER A 261 -56.29 3.68 -7.18
CA SER A 261 -55.14 4.38 -7.76
C SER A 261 -53.87 3.51 -7.80
N GLY A 262 -53.89 2.37 -7.12
CA GLY A 262 -52.74 1.49 -6.95
C GLY A 262 -51.88 1.80 -5.73
N ALA A 263 -52.26 2.81 -4.92
CA ALA A 263 -51.57 3.16 -3.70
C ALA A 263 -52.10 2.36 -2.50
N LEU A 264 -51.29 2.24 -1.46
CA LEU A 264 -51.69 1.57 -0.24
C LEU A 264 -52.39 2.51 0.75
N VAL A 265 -53.47 2.00 1.33
CA VAL A 265 -54.21 2.61 2.44
C VAL A 265 -54.46 1.58 3.55
N PRO A 266 -54.66 1.99 4.82
CA PRO A 266 -55.04 1.07 5.89
C PRO A 266 -56.34 0.34 5.56
N SER A 267 -56.40 -0.97 5.83
CA SER A 267 -57.66 -1.72 5.73
C SER A 267 -58.69 -1.17 6.70
N ALA A 268 -59.96 -1.06 6.31
CA ALA A 268 -61.04 -0.64 7.23
C ALA A 268 -62.32 -1.47 7.07
N GLN A 269 -62.26 -2.55 6.28
CA GLN A 269 -63.39 -3.43 5.99
C GLN A 269 -63.04 -4.87 6.35
N ALA A 270 -63.98 -5.54 7.02
CA ALA A 270 -63.90 -6.97 7.29
C ALA A 270 -63.78 -7.76 5.98
N TYR A 271 -62.84 -8.71 5.93
CA TYR A 271 -62.64 -9.58 4.76
C TYR A 271 -62.39 -8.82 3.43
N ASP A 272 -61.71 -7.67 3.48
CA ASP A 272 -61.33 -6.95 2.27
C ASP A 272 -60.32 -7.76 1.44
N LYS A 273 -60.73 -8.10 0.21
CA LYS A 273 -59.93 -8.90 -0.72
C LYS A 273 -58.80 -8.13 -1.40
N ARG A 274 -58.75 -6.81 -1.20
CA ARG A 274 -57.68 -5.93 -1.69
C ARG A 274 -56.48 -5.91 -0.74
N VAL A 275 -56.46 -6.73 0.31
CA VAL A 275 -55.34 -6.81 1.24
C VAL A 275 -54.06 -7.19 0.52
N VAL A 276 -53.02 -6.37 0.70
CA VAL A 276 -51.70 -6.58 0.09
C VAL A 276 -50.74 -7.20 1.09
N GLY A 277 -50.94 -6.94 2.38
CA GLY A 277 -50.09 -7.45 3.44
C GLY A 277 -50.05 -6.52 4.64
N VAL A 278 -48.97 -6.60 5.39
CA VAL A 278 -48.71 -5.78 6.57
C VAL A 278 -47.44 -4.96 6.41
N ILE A 279 -47.40 -3.74 6.93
CA ILE A 279 -46.16 -2.97 6.98
C ILE A 279 -45.13 -3.73 7.85
N SER A 280 -43.97 -4.05 7.27
CA SER A 280 -42.87 -4.75 7.94
C SER A 280 -42.16 -3.88 8.98
N GLY A 281 -41.36 -4.50 9.85
CA GLY A 281 -40.52 -3.80 10.84
C GLY A 281 -41.14 -3.63 12.22
N ALA A 282 -42.25 -4.32 12.52
CA ALA A 282 -42.90 -4.25 13.82
C ALA A 282 -42.32 -5.26 14.82
N GLY A 283 -42.37 -4.92 16.11
CA GLY A 283 -41.91 -5.79 17.18
C GLY A 283 -40.43 -6.18 17.01
N ALA A 284 -40.16 -7.49 16.97
CA ALA A 284 -38.80 -8.03 16.82
C ALA A 284 -38.45 -8.44 15.37
N TYR A 285 -39.35 -8.24 14.41
CA TYR A 285 -39.14 -8.65 13.01
C TYR A 285 -38.88 -7.45 12.11
N ARG A 286 -37.98 -7.65 11.14
CA ARG A 286 -37.61 -6.68 10.12
C ARG A 286 -37.35 -7.42 8.80
N PRO A 287 -37.43 -6.76 7.63
CA PRO A 287 -37.17 -7.40 6.35
C PRO A 287 -35.73 -7.90 6.27
N ALA A 288 -35.56 -9.12 5.76
CA ALA A 288 -34.29 -9.68 5.34
C ALA A 288 -33.95 -9.24 3.91
N ILE A 289 -34.97 -9.13 3.06
CA ILE A 289 -34.88 -8.66 1.67
C ILE A 289 -35.93 -7.57 1.49
N THR A 290 -35.55 -6.45 0.90
CA THR A 290 -36.47 -5.40 0.45
C THR A 290 -36.32 -5.23 -1.05
N LEU A 291 -37.40 -5.49 -1.79
CA LEU A 291 -37.50 -5.35 -3.23
C LEU A 291 -38.03 -3.95 -3.59
N ASP A 292 -37.75 -3.51 -4.82
CA ASP A 292 -38.11 -2.20 -5.37
C ASP A 292 -37.79 -1.02 -4.44
N ARG A 293 -36.68 -1.10 -3.70
CA ARG A 293 -36.19 0.03 -2.91
C ARG A 293 -35.73 1.12 -3.85
N GLN A 294 -36.37 2.28 -3.78
CA GLN A 294 -36.06 3.41 -4.65
C GLN A 294 -35.62 4.62 -3.83
N ASP A 295 -34.50 5.24 -4.20
CA ASP A 295 -34.09 6.53 -3.65
C ASP A 295 -34.86 7.67 -4.35
N ARG A 296 -36.17 7.76 -4.12
CA ARG A 296 -37.01 8.84 -4.68
C ARG A 296 -37.29 9.96 -3.67
N PRO A 297 -37.20 11.24 -4.05
CA PRO A 297 -37.47 12.37 -3.17
C PRO A 297 -38.97 12.62 -2.86
N SER A 298 -39.89 12.06 -3.65
CA SER A 298 -41.32 12.45 -3.63
C SER A 298 -42.24 11.25 -3.46
N GLY A 299 -42.82 11.11 -2.28
CA GLY A 299 -43.84 10.10 -1.95
C GLY A 299 -43.44 9.26 -0.74
N ARG A 300 -44.39 8.98 0.16
CA ARG A 300 -44.16 8.05 1.27
C ARG A 300 -44.26 6.63 0.74
N ARG A 301 -43.20 5.84 0.94
CA ARG A 301 -43.16 4.41 0.59
C ARG A 301 -43.35 3.57 1.84
N GLY A 302 -44.10 2.49 1.72
CA GLY A 302 -44.34 1.51 2.78
C GLY A 302 -43.67 0.20 2.43
N VAL A 303 -42.89 -0.36 3.35
CA VAL A 303 -42.26 -1.69 3.16
C VAL A 303 -43.27 -2.74 3.61
N VAL A 304 -43.90 -3.45 2.67
CA VAL A 304 -44.92 -4.46 2.97
C VAL A 304 -44.30 -5.84 2.96
N ALA A 305 -44.51 -6.57 4.05
CA ALA A 305 -44.09 -7.95 4.18
C ALA A 305 -44.97 -8.83 3.28
N LEU A 306 -44.36 -9.60 2.37
CA LEU A 306 -45.06 -10.46 1.40
C LEU A 306 -44.96 -11.94 1.75
N VAL A 307 -43.85 -12.35 2.37
CA VAL A 307 -43.61 -13.73 2.80
C VAL A 307 -42.70 -13.74 4.03
N GLY A 308 -42.89 -14.72 4.91
CA GLY A 308 -42.11 -14.88 6.13
C GLY A 308 -42.90 -14.50 7.39
N LYS A 309 -42.19 -14.11 8.44
CA LYS A 309 -42.81 -13.74 9.73
C LYS A 309 -42.85 -12.22 9.88
N ALA A 310 -44.04 -11.70 10.15
CA ALA A 310 -44.23 -10.30 10.47
C ALA A 310 -45.09 -10.16 11.72
N PHE A 311 -45.03 -9.00 12.36
CA PHE A 311 -45.97 -8.62 13.38
C PHE A 311 -47.12 -7.85 12.74
N CYS A 312 -48.36 -8.17 13.14
CA CYS A 312 -49.58 -7.56 12.63
C CYS A 312 -50.36 -6.93 13.77
N LYS A 313 -50.95 -5.76 13.55
CA LYS A 313 -51.95 -5.18 14.44
C LYS A 313 -53.23 -6.01 14.29
N VAL A 314 -53.73 -6.55 15.39
CA VAL A 314 -54.90 -7.42 15.41
C VAL A 314 -55.90 -6.91 16.43
N ASP A 315 -57.19 -7.01 16.09
CA ASP A 315 -58.31 -6.71 16.97
C ASP A 315 -59.05 -8.01 17.33
N ALA A 316 -58.87 -8.46 18.57
CA ALA A 316 -59.53 -9.62 19.14
C ALA A 316 -60.96 -9.33 19.62
N GLY A 317 -61.45 -8.09 19.50
CA GLY A 317 -62.86 -7.75 19.72
C GLY A 317 -63.81 -8.45 18.75
N PHE A 318 -63.31 -8.87 17.58
CA PHE A 318 -64.03 -9.69 16.60
C PHE A 318 -63.81 -11.21 16.78
N GLY A 319 -63.18 -11.60 17.89
CA GLY A 319 -62.93 -12.99 18.28
C GLY A 319 -61.50 -13.20 18.78
N ALA A 320 -61.37 -13.89 19.92
CA ALA A 320 -60.07 -14.24 20.49
C ALA A 320 -59.18 -14.96 19.45
N ILE A 321 -57.92 -14.54 19.38
CA ILE A 321 -56.90 -15.09 18.47
C ILE A 321 -56.14 -16.20 19.18
N ARG A 322 -55.97 -17.33 18.51
CA ARG A 322 -55.11 -18.45 18.93
C ARG A 322 -54.00 -18.65 17.91
N ALA A 323 -52.88 -19.21 18.34
CA ALA A 323 -51.85 -19.64 17.41
C ALA A 323 -52.44 -20.65 16.40
N GLY A 324 -52.19 -20.42 15.11
CA GLY A 324 -52.73 -21.17 13.98
C GLY A 324 -54.00 -20.59 13.37
N ASP A 325 -54.68 -19.63 14.02
CA ASP A 325 -55.87 -18.99 13.46
C ASP A 325 -55.53 -18.22 12.19
N LEU A 326 -56.39 -18.35 11.18
CA LEU A 326 -56.33 -17.51 9.98
C LEU A 326 -56.73 -16.08 10.34
N LEU A 327 -56.01 -15.12 9.77
CA LEU A 327 -56.22 -13.69 9.95
C LEU A 327 -56.67 -13.06 8.63
N SER A 328 -57.60 -12.11 8.73
CA SER A 328 -58.15 -11.32 7.62
C SER A 328 -58.30 -9.87 8.06
N ALA A 329 -58.43 -8.93 7.13
CA ALA A 329 -58.70 -7.52 7.45
C ALA A 329 -59.94 -7.38 8.35
N SER A 330 -59.91 -6.44 9.30
CA SER A 330 -61.00 -6.13 10.22
C SER A 330 -61.67 -4.78 9.92
N PRO A 331 -62.83 -4.48 10.51
CA PRO A 331 -63.41 -3.14 10.50
C PRO A 331 -62.56 -2.09 11.23
N THR A 332 -61.66 -2.51 12.14
CA THR A 332 -60.77 -1.60 12.86
C THR A 332 -59.64 -1.18 11.92
N PRO A 333 -59.48 0.14 11.65
CA PRO A 333 -58.51 0.63 10.66
C PRO A 333 -57.10 0.09 10.88
N GLY A 334 -56.51 -0.51 9.85
CA GLY A 334 -55.17 -1.07 9.87
C GLY A 334 -54.99 -2.34 10.70
N HIS A 335 -56.08 -2.95 11.19
CA HIS A 335 -56.02 -4.16 12.01
C HIS A 335 -56.57 -5.37 11.28
N ALA A 336 -55.98 -6.54 11.56
CA ALA A 336 -56.56 -7.83 11.22
C ALA A 336 -57.52 -8.32 12.32
N MET A 337 -58.29 -9.34 12.02
CA MET A 337 -59.13 -10.10 12.95
C MET A 337 -59.09 -11.58 12.59
N ARG A 338 -59.65 -12.44 13.46
CA ARG A 338 -59.82 -13.86 13.15
C ARG A 338 -60.76 -14.05 11.95
N ALA A 339 -60.29 -14.79 10.95
CA ALA A 339 -61.09 -15.20 9.79
C ALA A 339 -61.95 -16.43 10.14
N ALA A 340 -63.05 -16.20 10.85
CA ALA A 340 -63.97 -17.27 11.25
C ALA A 340 -64.95 -17.70 10.14
N ASP A 341 -65.28 -16.82 9.21
CA ASP A 341 -66.16 -17.10 8.06
C ASP A 341 -65.33 -17.63 6.89
N GLN A 342 -65.41 -18.95 6.67
CA GLN A 342 -64.67 -19.62 5.61
C GLN A 342 -65.08 -19.18 4.20
N ALA A 343 -66.34 -18.76 3.99
CA ALA A 343 -66.82 -18.34 2.67
C ALA A 343 -66.26 -16.98 2.27
N GLN A 344 -66.05 -16.08 3.24
CA GLN A 344 -65.46 -14.76 3.01
C GLN A 344 -63.93 -14.76 3.06
N ALA A 345 -63.33 -15.69 3.81
CA ALA A 345 -61.88 -15.80 3.94
C ALA A 345 -61.15 -16.01 2.60
N PHE A 346 -61.80 -16.66 1.63
CA PHE A 346 -61.19 -16.89 0.31
C PHE A 346 -60.90 -15.57 -0.42
N GLY A 347 -59.61 -15.28 -0.64
CA GLY A 347 -59.13 -14.02 -1.22
C GLY A 347 -58.90 -12.89 -0.22
N ALA A 348 -59.12 -13.11 1.09
CA ALA A 348 -59.00 -12.08 2.14
C ALA A 348 -58.06 -12.46 3.29
N VAL A 349 -57.54 -13.70 3.29
CA VAL A 349 -56.59 -14.15 4.30
C VAL A 349 -55.23 -13.50 4.05
N LEU A 350 -54.70 -12.86 5.09
CA LEU A 350 -53.37 -12.25 5.08
C LEU A 350 -52.31 -13.12 5.79
N GLY A 351 -52.75 -14.10 6.59
CA GLY A 351 -51.88 -15.16 7.09
C GLY A 351 -52.39 -15.87 8.34
N LYS A 352 -51.47 -16.45 9.12
CA LYS A 352 -51.77 -17.23 10.34
C LYS A 352 -51.11 -16.65 11.57
N ALA A 353 -51.87 -16.49 12.64
CA ALA A 353 -51.32 -16.09 13.93
C ALA A 353 -50.30 -17.11 14.45
N LEU A 354 -49.18 -16.65 14.99
CA LEU A 354 -48.16 -17.45 15.68
C LEU A 354 -48.26 -17.33 17.20
N GLN A 355 -49.04 -16.37 17.68
CA GLN A 355 -49.24 -16.08 19.10
C GLN A 355 -50.71 -15.77 19.37
N PRO A 356 -51.21 -16.03 20.59
CA PRO A 356 -52.58 -15.71 20.95
C PRO A 356 -52.76 -14.22 21.32
N LEU A 357 -53.97 -13.72 21.15
CA LEU A 357 -54.45 -12.44 21.67
C LEU A 357 -55.88 -12.66 22.19
N PRO A 358 -56.10 -12.75 23.51
CA PRO A 358 -57.39 -13.16 24.06
C PRO A 358 -58.49 -12.10 23.89
N GLU A 359 -58.13 -10.81 24.02
CA GLU A 359 -59.06 -9.68 23.95
C GLU A 359 -58.34 -8.38 23.54
N GLY A 360 -59.11 -7.37 23.14
CA GLY A 360 -58.61 -6.04 22.79
C GLY A 360 -57.81 -5.98 21.49
N THR A 361 -57.09 -4.87 21.29
CA THR A 361 -56.16 -4.70 20.16
C THR A 361 -54.72 -4.92 20.60
N GLY A 362 -53.90 -5.48 19.72
CA GLY A 362 -52.51 -5.78 20.03
C GLY A 362 -51.68 -6.15 18.83
N LEU A 363 -50.37 -6.27 19.03
CA LEU A 363 -49.43 -6.70 18.01
C LEU A 363 -49.21 -8.21 18.13
N VAL A 364 -49.53 -8.97 17.08
CA VAL A 364 -49.45 -10.43 17.04
C VAL A 364 -48.44 -10.87 15.99
N ALA A 365 -47.48 -11.71 16.37
CA ALA A 365 -46.61 -12.36 15.40
C ALA A 365 -47.45 -13.28 14.51
N MET A 366 -47.23 -13.23 13.21
CA MET A 366 -47.93 -14.04 12.22
C MET A 366 -46.99 -14.55 11.13
N LEU A 367 -47.35 -15.68 10.53
CA LEU A 367 -46.77 -16.17 9.29
C LEU A 367 -47.62 -15.64 8.14
N ILE A 368 -47.00 -14.93 7.20
CA ILE A 368 -47.69 -14.36 6.04
C ILE A 368 -48.08 -15.48 5.09
N ALA A 369 -49.35 -15.47 4.68
CA ALA A 369 -49.90 -16.38 3.70
C ALA A 369 -51.04 -15.67 2.96
N LEU A 370 -50.67 -14.73 2.09
CA LEU A 370 -51.60 -14.05 1.20
C LEU A 370 -52.15 -15.07 0.19
N GLN A 371 -53.47 -15.24 0.15
CA GLN A 371 -54.17 -16.19 -0.73
C GLN A 371 -55.33 -15.53 -1.45
#